data_AF-A0A7D9HVV8-F1
#
_entry.id   AF-A0A7D9HVV8-F1
#
_cell.length_a   1.000
_cell.length_b   1.000
_cell.length_c   1.000
_cell.angle_alpha   90.00
_cell.angle_beta   90.00
_cell.angle_gamma   90.00
#
_symmetry.space_group_name_H-M   'P 1'
#
loop_
_entity.id
_entity.type
_entity.pdbx_description
1 polymer ?
#
loop_
_entity_poly.entity_id
_entity_poly.type
_entity_poly.pdbx_seq_one_letter_code
_entity_poly.pdbx_strand_id
1 'polypeptide(L)'
;MGKTSSSETIRLREGKKRKEEKVREERSKYYQENKESINRKRREKRQKAKELKVAKQNVPDGETSVTDNSATKKYDWALYKRRQRARAKEEIKRKEETSRATKFKRSSEVSGQSGNKIFPTRMAKKRKVDLVRSQLPKSPAKRIAVVAALIESPTTRKGLESKGLVVSGGKSEEAEVAVSALRDARDAISDTKGQRSNDSWAATKTAHGFLCDETIQKKRMKTKCLI
;
A
#
# COMPACT_ATOMS: atom_id res chain seq x y z
N MET A 1 4.17 -22.65 5.32
CA MET A 1 5.27 -22.83 6.30
C MET A 1 6.58 -22.89 5.52
N GLY A 2 7.24 -21.75 5.30
CA GLY A 2 8.52 -21.70 4.58
C GLY A 2 9.65 -21.47 5.58
N LYS A 3 10.37 -22.53 5.95
CA LYS A 3 11.60 -22.42 6.74
C LYS A 3 12.67 -21.84 5.82
N THR A 4 12.81 -20.52 5.75
CA THR A 4 14.03 -19.92 5.19
C THR A 4 15.17 -20.33 6.10
N SER A 5 16.03 -21.19 5.57
CA SER A 5 17.13 -21.83 6.26
C SER A 5 17.97 -20.81 7.02
N SER A 6 18.29 -21.11 8.28
CA SER A 6 19.19 -20.33 9.16
C SER A 6 20.45 -19.79 8.46
N SER A 7 20.94 -20.50 7.43
CA SER A 7 22.07 -20.09 6.59
C SER A 7 21.86 -18.79 5.81
N GLU A 8 20.63 -18.48 5.37
CA GLU A 8 20.33 -17.34 4.51
C GLU A 8 20.29 -16.03 5.31
N THR A 9 19.78 -16.10 6.55
CA THR A 9 19.79 -14.96 7.48
C THR A 9 21.19 -14.65 7.99
N ILE A 10 22.05 -15.67 8.17
CA ILE A 10 23.47 -15.52 8.51
C ILE A 10 24.21 -14.80 7.37
N ARG A 11 24.06 -15.26 6.12
CA ARG A 11 24.69 -14.63 4.94
C ARG A 11 24.28 -13.17 4.75
N LEU A 12 23.01 -12.84 4.96
CA LEU A 12 22.52 -11.46 4.88
C LEU A 12 23.12 -10.56 5.98
N ARG A 13 23.33 -11.10 7.18
CA ARG A 13 23.95 -10.38 8.30
C ARG A 13 25.43 -10.14 8.05
N GLU A 14 26.15 -11.13 7.54
CA GLU A 14 27.56 -11.02 7.15
C GLU A 14 27.77 -10.03 6.00
N GLY A 15 26.89 -10.04 5.00
CA GLY A 15 26.93 -9.09 3.89
C GLY A 15 26.76 -7.63 4.34
N LYS A 16 25.92 -7.37 5.35
CA LYS A 16 25.77 -6.03 5.95
C LYS A 16 27.03 -5.61 6.72
N LYS A 17 27.58 -6.51 7.56
CA LYS A 17 28.82 -6.24 8.31
C LYS A 17 29.98 -5.87 7.38
N ARG A 18 30.15 -6.61 6.28
CA ARG A 18 31.19 -6.32 5.27
C ARG A 18 31.01 -4.94 4.60
N LYS A 19 29.78 -4.50 4.38
CA LYS A 19 29.51 -3.16 3.81
C LYS A 19 29.80 -2.05 4.83
N GLU A 20 29.40 -2.25 6.08
CA GLU A 20 29.67 -1.30 7.16
C GLU A 20 31.16 -1.15 7.44
N GLU A 21 31.91 -2.26 7.37
CA GLU A 21 33.36 -2.30 7.54
C GLU A 21 34.09 -1.57 6.41
N LYS A 22 33.71 -1.79 5.15
CA LYS A 22 34.23 -1.03 3.99
C LYS A 22 34.01 0.48 4.13
N VAL A 23 32.81 0.90 4.52
CA VAL A 23 32.51 2.32 4.74
C VAL A 23 33.33 2.90 5.91
N ARG A 24 33.57 2.10 6.96
CA ARG A 24 34.40 2.51 8.10
C ARG A 24 35.88 2.65 7.69
N GLU A 25 36.40 1.73 6.89
CA GLU A 25 37.76 1.76 6.35
C GLU A 25 37.96 2.96 5.42
N GLU A 26 37.04 3.21 4.49
CA GLU A 26 37.08 4.38 3.60
C GLU A 26 37.08 5.69 4.38
N ARG A 27 36.23 5.80 5.40
CA ARG A 27 36.20 6.96 6.30
C ARG A 27 37.52 7.10 7.07
N SER A 28 38.04 6.00 7.62
CA SER A 28 39.31 5.99 8.34
C SER A 28 40.46 6.47 7.45
N LYS A 29 40.53 5.94 6.21
CA LYS A 29 41.52 6.31 5.20
C LYS A 29 41.43 7.79 4.85
N TYR A 30 40.22 8.32 4.60
CA TYR A 30 40.01 9.75 4.38
C TYR A 30 40.51 10.61 5.55
N TYR A 31 40.25 10.20 6.78
CA TYR A 31 40.70 10.96 7.96
C TYR A 31 42.19 10.86 8.21
N GLN A 32 42.83 9.75 7.87
CA GLN A 32 44.28 9.60 7.93
C GLN A 32 44.97 10.46 6.88
N GLU A 33 44.51 10.40 5.62
CA GLU A 33 45.04 11.20 4.51
C GLU A 33 44.84 12.71 4.72
N ASN A 34 43.72 13.12 5.33
CA ASN A 34 43.40 14.54 5.55
C ASN A 34 43.64 15.04 6.99
N LYS A 35 44.32 14.26 7.84
CA LYS A 35 44.49 14.58 9.26
C LYS A 35 45.14 15.95 9.46
N GLU A 36 46.18 16.24 8.69
CA GLU A 36 46.97 17.47 8.80
C GLU A 36 46.20 18.68 8.29
N SER A 37 45.49 18.56 7.16
CA SER A 37 44.70 19.65 6.59
C SER A 37 43.50 20.00 7.48
N ILE A 38 42.89 19.01 8.12
CA ILE A 38 41.82 19.19 9.11
C ILE A 38 42.37 19.90 10.35
N ASN A 39 43.52 19.45 10.87
CA ASN A 39 44.15 20.06 12.04
C ASN A 39 44.65 21.49 11.76
N ARG A 40 45.19 21.76 10.57
CA ARG A 40 45.58 23.11 10.13
C ARG A 40 44.39 24.05 10.11
N LYS A 41 43.28 23.67 9.48
CA LYS A 41 42.02 24.43 9.49
C LYS A 41 41.49 24.68 10.91
N ARG A 42 41.66 23.72 11.83
CA ARG A 42 41.28 23.90 13.25
C ARG A 42 42.19 24.88 13.96
N ARG A 43 43.50 24.85 13.72
CA ARG A 43 44.48 25.79 14.28
C ARG A 43 44.24 27.21 13.76
N GLU A 44 44.03 27.39 12.46
CA GLU A 44 43.69 28.69 11.85
C GLU A 44 42.41 29.29 12.44
N LYS A 45 41.36 28.47 12.64
CA LYS A 45 40.13 28.94 13.31
C LYS A 45 40.38 29.38 14.76
N ARG A 46 41.23 28.66 15.50
CA ARG A 46 41.60 29.03 16.87
C ARG A 46 42.43 30.31 16.90
N GLN A 47 43.36 30.49 15.96
CA GLN A 47 44.15 31.72 15.83
C GLN A 47 43.26 32.91 15.51
N LYS A 48 42.39 32.82 14.51
CA LYS A 48 41.42 33.88 14.18
C LYS A 48 40.50 34.22 15.35
N ALA A 49 40.06 33.22 16.12
CA ALA A 49 39.25 33.45 17.31
C ALA A 49 40.03 34.14 18.44
N LYS A 50 41.33 33.87 18.59
CA LYS A 50 42.20 34.57 19.54
C LYS A 50 42.48 36.01 19.10
N GLU A 51 42.80 36.23 17.82
CA GLU A 51 42.99 37.56 17.24
C GLU A 51 41.74 38.43 17.42
N LEU A 52 40.55 37.87 17.18
CA LEU A 52 39.27 38.58 17.42
C LEU A 52 39.01 38.90 18.89
N LYS A 53 39.57 38.14 19.84
CA LYS A 53 39.46 38.43 21.28
C LYS A 53 40.45 39.51 21.70
N VAL A 54 41.69 39.44 21.22
CA VAL A 54 42.73 40.46 21.48
C VAL A 54 42.34 41.80 20.86
N ALA A 55 41.81 41.81 19.63
CA ALA A 55 41.31 43.02 18.99
C ALA A 55 40.12 43.67 19.74
N LYS A 56 39.38 42.90 20.54
CA LYS A 56 38.31 43.43 21.41
C LYS A 56 38.82 43.95 22.75
N GLN A 57 39.98 43.47 23.22
CA GLN A 57 40.61 43.91 24.46
C GLN A 57 41.49 45.15 24.27
N ASN A 58 41.93 45.44 23.03
CA ASN A 58 42.72 46.63 22.69
C ASN A 58 41.85 47.83 22.24
N VAL A 59 40.57 47.86 22.61
CA VAL A 59 39.72 49.05 22.43
C VAL A 59 39.92 49.91 23.68
N PRO A 60 40.41 51.16 23.57
CA PRO A 60 40.61 52.01 24.74
C PRO A 60 39.26 52.32 25.39
N ASP A 61 39.20 52.14 26.70
CA ASP A 61 38.02 52.43 27.51
C ASP A 61 37.75 53.94 27.52
N GLY A 62 36.82 54.37 26.68
CA GLY A 62 36.40 55.76 26.59
C GLY A 62 35.04 55.87 25.93
N GLU A 63 34.08 56.33 26.72
CA GLU A 63 32.81 56.96 26.30
C GLU A 63 31.64 56.03 25.98
N THR A 64 30.90 55.71 27.04
CA THR A 64 29.44 55.66 27.00
C THR A 64 28.91 57.07 26.69
N SER A 65 28.59 57.35 25.43
CA SER A 65 27.73 58.48 25.07
C SER A 65 26.59 58.03 24.16
N VAL A 66 25.39 58.29 24.66
CA VAL A 66 24.14 58.27 23.90
C VAL A 66 24.22 59.39 22.88
N THR A 67 24.33 59.07 21.59
CA THR A 67 23.95 60.00 20.51
C THR A 67 23.42 59.23 19.30
N ASP A 68 22.30 59.73 18.80
CA ASP A 68 21.74 59.36 17.51
C ASP A 68 22.65 59.78 16.35
N ASN A 69 22.49 59.07 15.23
CA ASN A 69 22.80 59.45 13.84
C ASN A 69 24.13 59.00 13.18
N SER A 70 23.97 58.07 12.24
CA SER A 70 24.45 58.17 10.85
C SER A 70 25.93 58.45 10.56
N ALA A 71 26.85 57.60 10.98
CA ALA A 71 28.14 57.37 10.31
C ALA A 71 28.76 56.12 10.97
N THR A 72 28.95 54.95 10.37
CA THR A 72 29.32 54.58 9.02
C THR A 72 28.56 53.30 8.64
N LYS A 73 27.72 53.31 7.61
CA LYS A 73 27.22 52.05 7.03
C LYS A 73 28.38 51.37 6.28
N LYS A 74 29.33 50.80 7.02
CA LYS A 74 30.21 49.77 6.47
C LYS A 74 29.28 48.69 5.97
N TYR A 75 29.26 48.50 4.66
CA TYR A 75 28.49 47.44 4.03
C TYR A 75 28.93 46.12 4.63
N ASP A 76 28.12 45.57 5.53
CA ASP A 76 28.43 44.31 6.18
C ASP A 76 28.28 43.20 5.12
N TRP A 77 29.39 42.89 4.49
CA TRP A 77 29.53 41.83 3.49
C TRP A 77 29.00 40.49 4.01
N ALA A 78 29.01 40.27 5.34
CA ALA A 78 28.42 39.09 5.95
C ALA A 78 26.89 39.15 5.89
N LEU A 79 26.26 40.30 6.16
CA LEU A 79 24.82 40.51 5.97
C LEU A 79 24.42 40.36 4.49
N TYR A 80 25.22 40.86 3.55
CA TYR A 80 24.98 40.68 2.12
C TYR A 80 25.03 39.21 1.70
N LYS A 81 26.08 38.48 2.07
CA LYS A 81 26.18 37.03 1.80
C LYS A 81 25.09 36.22 2.51
N ARG A 82 24.66 36.63 3.71
CA ARG A 82 23.55 35.99 4.43
C ARG A 82 22.23 36.19 3.69
N ARG A 83 21.96 37.40 3.16
CA ARG A 83 20.79 37.70 2.32
C ARG A 83 20.82 36.90 1.01
N GLN A 84 21.97 36.78 0.34
CA GLN A 84 22.10 35.98 -0.89
C GLN A 84 21.84 34.48 -0.64
N ARG A 85 22.37 33.93 0.47
CA ARG A 85 22.08 32.54 0.86
C ARG A 85 20.61 32.32 1.24
N ALA A 86 19.95 33.32 1.84
CA ALA A 86 18.53 33.25 2.15
C ALA A 86 17.70 33.21 0.86
N ARG A 87 17.99 34.10 -0.11
CA ARG A 87 17.34 34.11 -1.43
C ARG A 87 17.53 32.79 -2.19
N ALA A 88 18.75 32.25 -2.21
CA ALA A 88 19.02 30.96 -2.86
C ALA A 88 18.24 29.80 -2.19
N LYS A 89 18.11 29.80 -0.86
CA LYS A 89 17.31 28.80 -0.14
C LYS A 89 15.81 28.93 -0.44
N GLU A 90 15.29 30.14 -0.52
CA GLU A 90 13.90 30.39 -0.90
C GLU A 90 13.62 29.98 -2.35
N GLU A 91 14.56 30.22 -3.26
CA GLU A 91 14.42 29.83 -4.67
C GLU A 91 14.43 28.30 -4.84
N ILE A 92 15.26 27.59 -4.07
CA ILE A 92 15.24 26.12 -4.01
C ILE A 92 13.91 25.63 -3.46
N LYS A 93 13.43 26.19 -2.33
CA LYS A 93 12.13 25.84 -1.76
C LYS A 93 10.99 26.09 -2.74
N ARG A 94 11.00 27.23 -3.42
CA ARG A 94 10.00 27.58 -4.44
C ARG A 94 10.05 26.61 -5.62
N LYS A 95 11.24 26.24 -6.11
CA LYS A 95 11.42 25.21 -7.16
C LYS A 95 10.96 23.83 -6.70
N GLU A 96 11.21 23.45 -5.45
CA GLU A 96 10.71 22.21 -4.84
C GLU A 96 9.19 22.21 -4.71
N GLU A 97 8.59 23.31 -4.29
CA GLU A 97 7.13 23.49 -4.19
C GLU A 97 6.46 23.47 -5.57
N THR A 98 7.01 24.20 -6.55
CA THR A 98 6.51 24.19 -7.93
C THR A 98 6.71 22.83 -8.60
N SER A 99 7.81 22.12 -8.31
CA SER A 99 8.02 20.77 -8.85
C SER A 99 7.14 19.73 -8.17
N ARG A 100 6.82 19.88 -6.88
CA ARG A 100 5.80 19.06 -6.19
C ARG A 100 4.40 19.34 -6.74
N ALA A 101 4.04 20.60 -6.94
CA ALA A 101 2.76 21.00 -7.49
C ALA A 101 2.57 20.53 -8.95
N THR A 102 3.62 20.64 -9.79
CA THR A 102 3.57 20.15 -11.18
C THR A 102 3.60 18.63 -11.27
N LYS A 103 4.31 17.93 -10.38
CA LYS A 103 4.22 16.45 -10.25
C LYS A 103 2.83 16.00 -9.80
N PHE A 104 2.19 16.75 -8.89
CA PHE A 104 0.84 16.46 -8.44
C PHE A 104 -0.18 16.67 -9.58
N LYS A 105 -0.08 17.78 -10.34
CA LYS A 105 -0.93 18.05 -11.52
C LYS A 105 -0.70 17.07 -12.69
N ARG A 106 0.56 16.71 -13.00
CA ARG A 106 0.84 15.66 -14.01
C ARG A 106 0.33 14.29 -13.58
N SER A 107 0.25 14.00 -12.28
CA SER A 107 -0.34 12.75 -11.78
C SER A 107 -1.87 12.70 -11.90
N SER A 108 -2.55 13.86 -11.90
CA SER A 108 -3.99 13.93 -12.14
C SER A 108 -4.37 13.86 -13.62
N GLU A 109 -3.51 14.38 -14.51
CA GLU A 109 -3.77 14.40 -15.97
C GLU A 109 -3.43 13.07 -16.66
N VAL A 110 -2.49 12.27 -16.14
CA VAL A 110 -2.14 10.93 -16.67
C VAL A 110 -2.94 9.82 -15.95
N SER A 111 -4.23 10.08 -15.70
CA SER A 111 -5.17 9.11 -15.11
C SER A 111 -5.91 8.26 -16.15
N GLY A 112 -5.60 8.44 -17.44
CA GLY A 112 -5.97 7.48 -18.49
C GLY A 112 -4.98 6.33 -18.52
N GLN A 113 -5.42 5.12 -18.16
CA GLN A 113 -4.75 3.83 -18.41
C GLN A 113 -3.58 3.44 -17.49
N SER A 114 -3.82 3.24 -16.20
CA SER A 114 -3.31 2.04 -15.51
C SER A 114 -4.22 1.72 -14.33
N GLY A 115 -4.78 0.52 -14.30
CA GLY A 115 -5.92 0.14 -13.45
C GLY A 115 -5.83 0.66 -12.01
N ASN A 116 -6.93 1.26 -11.54
CA ASN A 116 -7.16 1.83 -10.22
C ASN A 116 -6.44 1.09 -9.08
N LYS A 117 -5.17 1.41 -8.84
CA LYS A 117 -4.42 0.84 -7.73
C LYS A 117 -4.87 1.55 -6.47
N ILE A 118 -5.79 0.90 -5.73
CA ILE A 118 -6.28 1.32 -4.40
C ILE A 118 -5.13 1.71 -3.46
N PHE A 119 -3.95 1.09 -3.64
CA PHE A 119 -2.73 1.47 -2.94
C PHE A 119 -1.67 1.98 -3.92
N PRO A 120 -0.96 3.08 -3.59
CA PRO A 120 0.04 3.68 -4.48
C PRO A 120 1.25 2.78 -4.74
N THR A 121 1.58 1.88 -3.80
CA THR A 121 2.68 0.91 -3.96
C THR A 121 2.35 -0.42 -3.27
N ARG A 122 3.04 -1.49 -3.69
CA ARG A 122 2.97 -2.81 -3.03
C ARG A 122 3.32 -2.71 -1.53
N MET A 123 4.31 -1.89 -1.18
CA MET A 123 4.73 -1.69 0.21
C MET A 123 3.69 -0.93 1.03
N ALA A 124 2.98 0.03 0.44
CA ALA A 124 1.86 0.70 1.10
C ALA A 124 0.74 -0.29 1.44
N LYS A 125 0.36 -1.16 0.48
CA LYS A 125 -0.60 -2.24 0.72
C LYS A 125 -0.14 -3.16 1.86
N LYS A 126 1.10 -3.65 1.80
CA LYS A 126 1.66 -4.54 2.83
C LYS A 126 1.62 -3.89 4.22
N ARG A 127 2.12 -2.66 4.35
CA ARG A 127 2.14 -1.94 5.65
C ARG A 127 0.74 -1.76 6.24
N LYS A 128 -0.25 -1.43 5.40
CA LYS A 128 -1.64 -1.28 5.86
C LYS A 128 -2.25 -2.63 6.27
N VAL A 129 -2.00 -3.69 5.51
CA VAL A 129 -2.47 -5.04 5.85
C VAL A 129 -1.81 -5.54 7.14
N ASP A 130 -0.50 -5.36 7.30
CA ASP A 130 0.23 -5.78 8.51
C ASP A 130 -0.25 -5.01 9.74
N LEU A 131 -0.54 -3.70 9.60
CA LEU A 131 -1.13 -2.88 10.66
C LEU A 131 -2.49 -3.42 11.09
N VAL A 132 -3.41 -3.63 10.14
CA VAL A 132 -4.75 -4.17 10.44
C VAL A 132 -4.65 -5.56 11.07
N ARG A 133 -3.76 -6.41 10.55
CA ARG A 133 -3.53 -7.77 11.09
C ARG A 133 -3.05 -7.74 12.54
N SER A 134 -2.23 -6.75 12.91
CA SER A 134 -1.77 -6.57 14.29
C SER A 134 -2.87 -6.10 15.25
N GLN A 135 -3.90 -5.43 14.74
CA GLN A 135 -5.05 -4.94 15.51
C GLN A 135 -6.16 -5.99 15.65
N LEU A 136 -6.18 -7.00 14.78
CA LEU A 136 -7.17 -8.08 14.86
C LEU A 136 -6.91 -9.00 16.06
N PRO A 137 -7.97 -9.64 16.61
CA PRO A 137 -7.81 -10.63 17.67
C PRO A 137 -6.83 -11.76 17.27
N LYS A 138 -6.02 -12.19 18.26
CA LYS A 138 -5.09 -13.32 18.08
C LYS A 138 -5.82 -14.65 17.87
N SER A 139 -6.94 -14.84 18.58
CA SER A 139 -7.81 -16.02 18.45
C SER A 139 -8.45 -16.09 17.06
N PRO A 140 -8.34 -17.23 16.35
CA PRO A 140 -8.96 -17.41 15.03
C PRO A 140 -10.47 -17.21 15.04
N ALA A 141 -11.18 -17.77 16.03
CA ALA A 141 -12.65 -17.64 16.11
C ALA A 141 -13.09 -16.18 16.25
N LYS A 142 -12.45 -15.42 17.15
CA LYS A 142 -12.73 -13.99 17.32
C LYS A 142 -12.40 -13.17 16.08
N ARG A 143 -11.34 -13.55 15.34
CA ARG A 143 -10.98 -12.89 14.09
C ARG A 143 -12.03 -13.12 13.00
N ILE A 144 -12.51 -14.36 12.87
CA ILE A 144 -13.57 -14.71 11.90
C ILE A 144 -14.83 -13.91 12.20
N ALA A 145 -15.26 -13.85 13.47
CA ALA A 145 -16.44 -13.07 13.86
C ALA A 145 -16.33 -11.58 13.46
N VAL A 146 -15.18 -10.95 13.70
CA VAL A 146 -14.94 -9.55 13.28
C VAL A 146 -14.98 -9.40 11.76
N VAL A 147 -14.37 -10.32 11.02
CA VAL A 147 -14.37 -10.28 9.55
C VAL A 147 -15.78 -10.50 8.99
N ALA A 148 -16.56 -11.43 9.56
CA ALA A 148 -17.95 -11.67 9.19
C ALA A 148 -18.79 -10.41 9.38
N ALA A 149 -18.71 -9.76 10.54
CA ALA A 149 -19.41 -8.50 10.81
C ALA A 149 -19.02 -7.37 9.83
N LEU A 150 -17.75 -7.31 9.41
CA LEU A 150 -17.30 -6.36 8.40
C LEU A 150 -17.85 -6.67 7.00
N ILE A 151 -18.04 -7.94 6.65
CA ILE A 151 -18.62 -8.35 5.37
C ILE A 151 -20.13 -8.08 5.36
N GLU A 152 -20.81 -8.26 6.49
CA GLU A 152 -22.25 -8.03 6.65
C GLU A 152 -22.64 -6.55 6.63
N SER A 153 -21.70 -5.64 6.86
CA SER A 153 -21.97 -4.20 6.81
C SER A 153 -22.48 -3.77 5.41
N PRO A 154 -23.54 -2.93 5.32
CA PRO A 154 -24.18 -2.61 4.04
C PRO A 154 -23.24 -1.99 3.01
N THR A 155 -22.30 -1.16 3.44
CA THR A 155 -21.40 -0.41 2.55
C THR A 155 -20.32 -1.31 1.97
N THR A 156 -19.71 -2.15 2.80
CA THR A 156 -18.73 -3.16 2.38
C THR A 156 -19.38 -4.24 1.54
N ARG A 157 -20.58 -4.71 1.92
CA ARG A 157 -21.35 -5.69 1.16
C ARG A 157 -21.62 -5.21 -0.27
N LYS A 158 -22.16 -4.00 -0.46
CA LYS A 158 -22.33 -3.40 -1.79
C LYS A 158 -21.02 -3.32 -2.59
N GLY A 159 -19.93 -2.93 -1.92
CA GLY A 159 -18.60 -2.89 -2.51
C GLY A 159 -18.01 -4.26 -2.89
N LEU A 160 -18.42 -5.33 -2.21
CA LEU A 160 -18.02 -6.71 -2.50
C LEU A 160 -18.91 -7.33 -3.59
N GLU A 161 -20.21 -7.07 -3.57
CA GLU A 161 -21.17 -7.51 -4.60
C GLU A 161 -20.83 -6.92 -5.98
N SER A 162 -20.54 -5.62 -6.06
CA SER A 162 -20.05 -4.96 -7.29
C SER A 162 -18.75 -5.56 -7.85
N LYS A 163 -17.95 -6.22 -7.00
CA LYS A 163 -16.73 -6.92 -7.39
C LYS A 163 -16.93 -8.43 -7.62
N GLY A 164 -18.16 -8.92 -7.47
CA GLY A 164 -18.50 -10.34 -7.59
C GLY A 164 -17.89 -11.22 -6.50
N LEU A 165 -17.49 -10.64 -5.36
CA LEU A 165 -16.85 -11.37 -4.25
C LEU A 165 -17.85 -11.94 -3.24
N VAL A 166 -19.07 -11.43 -3.24
CA VAL A 166 -20.18 -11.86 -2.39
C VAL A 166 -21.44 -11.96 -3.25
N VAL A 167 -22.26 -12.99 -3.01
CA VAL A 167 -23.54 -13.19 -3.68
C VAL A 167 -24.54 -12.18 -3.11
N SER A 168 -25.24 -11.45 -3.99
CA SER A 168 -26.29 -10.53 -3.55
C SER A 168 -27.42 -11.30 -2.86
N GLY A 169 -28.00 -10.74 -1.79
CA GLY A 169 -28.97 -11.46 -0.95
C GLY A 169 -30.13 -12.10 -1.74
N GLY A 170 -30.65 -11.42 -2.77
CA GLY A 170 -31.71 -11.97 -3.62
C GLY A 170 -31.28 -13.18 -4.45
N LYS A 171 -29.99 -13.28 -4.82
CA LYS A 171 -29.48 -14.42 -5.60
C LYS A 171 -29.33 -15.69 -4.77
N SER A 172 -29.21 -15.60 -3.45
CA SER A 172 -29.16 -16.83 -2.63
C SER A 172 -30.55 -17.44 -2.47
N GLU A 173 -31.59 -16.62 -2.32
CA GLU A 173 -32.98 -17.08 -2.27
C GLU A 173 -33.40 -17.70 -3.61
N GLU A 174 -33.08 -17.05 -4.74
CA GLU A 174 -33.30 -17.62 -6.08
C GLU A 174 -32.57 -18.96 -6.26
N ALA A 175 -31.32 -19.06 -5.79
CA ALA A 175 -30.56 -20.30 -5.84
C ALA A 175 -31.15 -21.39 -4.93
N GLU A 176 -31.64 -21.03 -3.74
CA GLU A 176 -32.26 -21.95 -2.80
C GLU A 176 -33.61 -22.47 -3.30
N VAL A 177 -34.42 -21.60 -3.91
CA VAL A 177 -35.66 -21.97 -4.59
C VAL A 177 -35.35 -22.88 -5.78
N ALA A 178 -34.34 -22.56 -6.59
CA ALA A 178 -33.93 -23.40 -7.71
C ALA A 178 -33.43 -24.78 -7.25
N VAL A 179 -32.64 -24.85 -6.17
CA VAL A 179 -32.17 -26.11 -5.58
C VAL A 179 -33.33 -26.92 -5.02
N SER A 180 -34.30 -26.28 -4.35
CA SER A 180 -35.49 -26.94 -3.84
C SER A 180 -36.36 -27.50 -4.97
N ALA A 181 -36.61 -26.71 -6.02
CA ALA A 181 -37.35 -27.16 -7.20
C ALA A 181 -36.66 -28.34 -7.90
N LEU A 182 -35.32 -28.34 -7.99
CA LEU A 182 -34.55 -29.47 -8.53
C LEU A 182 -34.64 -30.71 -7.63
N ARG A 183 -34.74 -30.52 -6.31
CA ARG A 183 -34.91 -31.62 -5.36
C ARG A 183 -36.30 -32.25 -5.47
N ASP A 184 -37.35 -31.43 -5.55
CA ASP A 184 -38.72 -31.90 -5.78
C ASP A 184 -38.84 -32.63 -7.12
N ALA A 185 -38.20 -32.10 -8.18
CA ALA A 185 -38.16 -32.76 -9.48
C ALA A 185 -37.42 -34.12 -9.42
N ARG A 186 -36.31 -34.20 -8.67
CA ARG A 186 -35.59 -35.45 -8.45
C ARG A 186 -36.45 -36.47 -7.72
N ASP A 187 -37.15 -36.06 -6.67
CA ASP A 187 -37.97 -36.95 -5.84
C ASP A 187 -39.16 -37.47 -6.66
N ALA A 188 -39.84 -36.59 -7.41
CA ALA A 188 -40.89 -36.98 -8.36
C ALA A 188 -40.40 -37.97 -9.42
N ILE A 189 -39.21 -37.76 -10.00
CA ILE A 189 -38.60 -38.70 -10.96
C ILE A 189 -38.26 -40.03 -10.29
N SER A 190 -37.83 -40.01 -9.04
CA SER A 190 -37.48 -41.22 -8.29
C SER A 190 -38.72 -42.06 -7.97
N ASP A 191 -39.83 -41.42 -7.62
CA ASP A 191 -41.11 -42.06 -7.36
C ASP A 191 -41.67 -42.72 -8.63
N THR A 192 -41.57 -42.03 -9.77
CA THR A 192 -41.97 -42.62 -11.06
C THR A 192 -41.03 -43.74 -11.49
N LYS A 193 -39.72 -43.63 -11.24
CA LYS A 193 -38.74 -44.65 -11.60
C LYS A 193 -38.93 -45.96 -10.81
N GLY A 194 -39.42 -45.89 -9.57
CA GLY A 194 -39.72 -47.06 -8.75
C GLY A 194 -40.90 -47.90 -9.29
N GLN A 195 -41.74 -47.32 -10.15
CA GLN A 195 -42.85 -48.02 -10.80
C GLN A 195 -42.33 -48.86 -11.97
N ARG A 196 -42.76 -50.12 -12.07
CA ARG A 196 -42.26 -51.09 -13.08
C ARG A 196 -42.98 -51.04 -14.45
N SER A 197 -43.73 -49.98 -14.75
CA SER A 197 -44.51 -49.87 -15.99
C SER A 197 -43.71 -49.25 -17.14
N ASN A 198 -44.09 -49.55 -18.39
CA ASN A 198 -43.45 -48.94 -19.56
C ASN A 198 -43.71 -47.42 -19.62
N ASP A 199 -44.88 -46.98 -19.16
CA ASP A 199 -45.26 -45.56 -19.12
C ASP A 199 -44.45 -44.77 -18.09
N SER A 200 -44.13 -45.36 -16.94
CA SER A 200 -43.30 -44.71 -15.92
C SER A 200 -41.86 -44.52 -16.40
N TRP A 201 -41.32 -45.49 -17.15
CA TRP A 201 -40.00 -45.39 -17.76
C TRP A 201 -39.96 -44.29 -18.83
N ALA A 202 -41.00 -44.21 -19.68
CA ALA A 202 -41.13 -43.16 -20.67
C ALA A 202 -41.23 -41.77 -20.01
N ALA A 203 -42.06 -41.61 -18.98
CA ALA A 203 -42.20 -40.38 -18.22
C ALA A 203 -40.87 -39.93 -17.58
N THR A 204 -40.15 -40.85 -16.94
CA THR A 204 -38.84 -40.59 -16.32
C THR A 204 -37.82 -40.12 -17.37
N LYS A 205 -37.78 -40.77 -18.54
CA LYS A 205 -36.89 -40.40 -19.64
C LYS A 205 -37.23 -39.02 -20.21
N THR A 206 -38.51 -38.69 -20.32
CA THR A 206 -38.92 -37.34 -20.75
C THR A 206 -38.58 -36.27 -19.73
N ALA A 207 -38.82 -36.52 -18.44
CA ALA A 207 -38.48 -35.57 -17.39
C ALA A 207 -36.98 -35.30 -17.30
N HIS A 208 -36.15 -36.34 -17.48
CA HIS A 208 -34.70 -36.20 -17.54
C HIS A 208 -34.25 -35.34 -18.73
N GLY A 209 -34.85 -35.55 -19.91
CA GLY A 209 -34.56 -34.74 -21.10
C GLY A 209 -34.89 -33.26 -20.91
N PHE A 210 -36.03 -32.94 -20.28
CA PHE A 210 -36.37 -31.54 -19.95
C PHE A 210 -35.40 -30.88 -18.97
N LEU A 211 -34.91 -31.61 -17.95
CA LEU A 211 -33.95 -31.07 -16.98
C LEU A 211 -32.55 -30.86 -17.58
N CYS A 212 -32.17 -31.67 -18.57
CA CYS A 212 -30.86 -31.61 -19.21
C CYS A 212 -30.86 -30.83 -20.53
N ASP A 213 -31.97 -30.14 -20.86
CA ASP A 213 -32.15 -29.41 -22.12
C ASP A 213 -31.95 -30.29 -23.38
N GLU A 214 -32.24 -31.59 -23.26
CA GLU A 214 -32.18 -32.54 -24.37
C GLU A 214 -33.49 -32.52 -25.16
N THR A 215 -33.40 -32.36 -26.48
CA THR A 215 -34.57 -32.40 -27.36
C THR A 215 -35.13 -33.82 -27.44
N ILE A 216 -36.29 -34.06 -26.82
CA ILE A 216 -36.97 -35.37 -26.88
C ILE A 216 -37.68 -35.52 -28.22
N GLN A 217 -37.25 -36.47 -29.05
CA GLN A 217 -37.96 -36.81 -30.29
C GLN A 217 -39.33 -37.45 -29.98
N LYS A 218 -40.42 -36.84 -30.48
CA LYS A 218 -41.79 -37.38 -30.35
C LYS A 218 -41.90 -38.71 -31.10
N LYS A 219 -42.01 -39.84 -30.39
CA LYS A 219 -42.58 -41.07 -30.95
C LYS A 219 -44.05 -41.18 -30.56
N ARG A 220 -44.92 -41.38 -31.57
CA ARG A 220 -46.37 -41.56 -31.43
C ARG A 220 -46.68 -42.76 -30.52
N MET A 221 -47.17 -42.50 -29.31
CA MET A 221 -47.77 -43.53 -28.46
C MET A 221 -49.15 -43.87 -29.02
N LYS A 222 -49.35 -45.10 -29.50
CA LYS A 222 -50.68 -45.61 -29.87
C LYS A 222 -51.32 -46.17 -28.60
N THR A 223 -52.21 -45.41 -27.97
CA THR A 223 -53.10 -45.91 -26.93
C THR A 223 -54.12 -46.85 -27.57
N LYS A 224 -54.09 -48.14 -27.20
CA LYS A 224 -55.22 -49.04 -27.43
C LYS A 224 -56.21 -48.82 -26.29
N CYS A 225 -57.31 -48.15 -26.57
CA CYS A 225 -58.50 -48.21 -25.73
C CYS A 225 -59.09 -49.63 -25.85
N LEU A 226 -59.09 -50.38 -24.76
CA LEU A 226 -59.95 -51.57 -24.62
C LEU A 226 -61.29 -51.05 -24.10
N ILE A 227 -62.31 -51.12 -24.95
CA ILE A 227 -63.74 -51.10 -24.60
C ILE A 227 -64.14 -52.55 -24.34
#